data_AF-A0A222G4G9-F1
#
_entry.id   AF-A0A222G4G9-F1
#
_cell.length_a   1.000
_cell.length_b   1.000
_cell.length_c   1.000
_cell.angle_alpha   90.00
_cell.angle_beta   90.00
_cell.angle_gamma   90.00
#
_symmetry.space_group_name_H-M   'P 1'
#
loop_
_entity.id
_entity.type
_entity.pdbx_description
1 polymer ?
#
loop_
_entity_poly.entity_id
_entity_poly.type
_entity_poly.pdbx_seq_one_letter_code
_entity_poly.pdbx_strand_id
1 'polypeptide(L)' 'MEVLQQVANQGEVVGIDLCEVAPDYDQSDTTRILAAQVLLNLLGYIFHARAKRKASED' A
#
# COMPACT_ATOMS: atom_id res chain seq x y z
N MET A 1 7.74 3.14 5.73
CA MET A 1 6.70 2.09 5.58
C MET A 1 7.36 0.77 5.22
N GLU A 2 8.26 0.28 6.06
CA GLU A 2 9.13 -0.86 5.74
C GLU A 2 8.36 -2.18 5.66
N VAL A 3 7.40 -2.40 6.57
CA VAL A 3 6.55 -3.60 6.59
C VAL A 3 5.77 -3.76 5.29
N LEU A 4 5.09 -2.71 4.83
CA LEU A 4 4.29 -2.73 3.60
C LEU A 4 5.14 -2.97 2.35
N GLN A 5 6.34 -2.38 2.31
CA GLN A 5 7.30 -2.62 1.24
C GLN A 5 7.77 -4.09 1.23
N GLN A 6 8.01 -4.66 2.41
CA GLN A 6 8.46 -6.04 2.51
C GLN A 6 7.35 -7.04 2.15
N VAL A 7 6.11 -6.75 2.50
CA VAL A 7 4.93 -7.53 2.04
C VAL A 7 4.88 -7.57 0.51
N ALA A 8 5.10 -6.44 -0.17
CA ALA A 8 5.11 -6.40 -1.64
C ALA A 8 6.29 -7.18 -2.26
N ASN A 9 7.42 -7.25 -1.57
CA ASN A 9 8.62 -7.97 -2.04
C ASN A 9 8.54 -9.48 -1.83
N GLN A 10 7.92 -9.95 -0.74
CA GLN A 10 7.89 -11.37 -0.37
C GLN A 10 6.97 -12.23 -1.24
N GLY A 11 5.95 -11.63 -1.86
CA GLY A 11 4.99 -12.38 -2.66
C GLY A 11 4.14 -11.53 -3.59
N GLU A 12 3.17 -12.18 -4.22
CA GLU A 12 2.18 -11.49 -5.06
C GLU A 12 1.00 -11.01 -4.21
N VAL A 13 0.89 -9.69 -4.06
CA VAL A 13 -0.29 -9.08 -3.43
C VAL A 13 -1.45 -9.15 -4.43
N VAL A 14 -2.51 -9.87 -4.07
CA VAL A 14 -3.70 -10.06 -4.92
C VAL A 14 -4.85 -9.11 -4.58
N GLY A 15 -4.84 -8.53 -3.38
CA GLY A 15 -5.86 -7.60 -2.90
C GLY A 15 -5.40 -6.84 -1.66
N ILE A 16 -6.06 -5.73 -1.36
CA ILE A 16 -5.79 -4.86 -0.22
C ILE A 16 -7.12 -4.41 0.35
N ASP A 17 -7.25 -4.41 1.67
CA ASP A 17 -8.36 -3.80 2.38
C ASP A 17 -7.80 -2.83 3.43
N LEU A 18 -8.33 -1.61 3.47
CA LEU A 18 -7.93 -0.57 4.41
C LEU A 18 -9.15 -0.16 5.24
N CYS A 19 -9.33 -0.84 6.37
CA CYS A 19 -10.44 -0.62 7.29
C CYS A 19 -10.19 0.55 8.25
N GLU A 20 -11.24 0.91 8.98
CA GLU A 20 -11.18 1.89 10.08
C GLU A 20 -10.77 3.32 9.66
N VAL A 21 -10.98 3.68 8.39
CA VAL A 21 -10.88 5.07 7.93
C VAL A 21 -12.15 5.79 8.32
N ALA A 22 -12.26 6.20 9.59
CA ALA A 22 -13.47 6.79 10.16
C ALA A 22 -13.37 8.31 10.25
N PRO A 23 -13.92 9.06 9.28
CA PRO A 23 -13.74 10.50 9.25
C PRO A 23 -14.60 11.24 10.28
N ASP A 24 -15.67 10.61 10.75
CA ASP A 24 -16.61 11.20 11.71
C ASP A 24 -15.94 11.45 13.08
N TYR A 25 -14.83 10.76 13.37
CA TYR A 25 -14.03 10.94 14.59
C TYR A 25 -12.75 11.76 14.35
N ASP A 26 -12.55 12.26 13.13
CA ASP A 26 -11.32 12.92 12.69
C ASP A 26 -11.50 14.43 12.58
N GLN A 27 -11.27 15.12 13.70
CA GLN A 27 -11.45 16.58 13.80
C GLN A 27 -10.53 17.39 12.87
N SER A 28 -9.47 16.79 12.32
CA SER A 28 -8.49 17.46 11.46
C SER A 28 -8.47 16.94 10.02
N ASP A 29 -9.46 16.13 9.61
CA ASP A 29 -9.56 15.50 8.28
C ASP A 29 -8.30 14.73 7.83
N THR A 30 -7.43 14.38 8.78
CA THR A 30 -6.09 13.85 8.52
C THR A 30 -6.09 12.35 8.22
N THR A 31 -7.02 11.61 8.81
CA THR A 31 -7.21 10.16 8.64
C THR A 31 -7.51 9.82 7.19
N ARG A 32 -8.34 10.60 6.50
CA ARG A 32 -8.64 10.41 5.06
C ARG A 32 -7.38 10.61 4.20
N ILE A 33 -6.59 11.65 4.49
CA ILE A 33 -5.36 11.97 3.76
C ILE A 33 -4.30 10.88 4.01
N LEU A 34 -4.12 10.46 5.26
CA LEU A 34 -3.20 9.40 5.63
C LEU A 34 -3.59 8.07 4.96
N ALA A 35 -4.87 7.73 4.97
CA ALA A 35 -5.38 6.53 4.31
C ALA A 35 -5.07 6.53 2.80
N ALA A 36 -5.34 7.64 2.13
CA ALA A 36 -5.00 7.80 0.71
C ALA A 36 -3.48 7.68 0.49
N GLN A 37 -2.66 8.29 1.34
CA GLN A 37 -1.20 8.23 1.23
C GLN A 37 -0.66 6.81 1.45
N VAL A 38 -1.20 6.08 2.43
CA VAL A 38 -0.84 4.68 2.70
C VAL A 38 -1.18 3.81 1.50
N LEU A 39 -2.38 3.94 0.94
CA LEU A 39 -2.80 3.20 -0.25
C LEU A 39 -1.91 3.49 -1.46
N LEU A 40 -1.66 4.77 -1.76
CA LEU A 40 -0.81 5.17 -2.89
C LEU A 40 0.63 4.65 -2.74
N ASN A 41 1.20 4.73 -1.54
CA ASN A 41 2.53 4.20 -1.27
C ASN A 41 2.58 2.68 -1.46
N LEU A 42 1.60 1.95 -0.92
CA LEU A 42 1.52 0.49 -1.05
C LEU A 42 1.34 0.05 -2.51
N LEU A 43 0.48 0.72 -3.28
CA LEU A 43 0.33 0.47 -4.71
C LEU A 43 1.66 0.67 -5.46
N GLY A 44 2.39 1.74 -5.14
CA GLY A 44 3.73 1.98 -5.68
C GLY A 44 4.70 0.84 -5.37
N TYR A 45 4.72 0.34 -4.13
CA TYR A 45 5.56 -0.80 -3.75
C TYR A 45 5.18 -2.09 -4.49
N ILE A 46 3.89 -2.36 -4.66
CA ILE A 46 3.40 -3.54 -5.38
C ILE A 46 3.82 -3.49 -6.85
N PHE A 47 3.62 -2.37 -7.54
CA PHE A 47 4.00 -2.24 -8.95
C PHE A 47 5.51 -2.35 -9.14
N HIS A 48 6.28 -1.75 -8.24
CA HIS A 48 7.74 -1.87 -8.26
C HIS A 48 8.23 -3.31 -8.07
N ALA A 49 7.68 -4.02 -7.07
CA ALA A 49 8.06 -5.40 -6.81
C ALA A 49 7.62 -6.35 -7.95
N ARG A 50 6.44 -6.13 -8.54
CA ARG A 50 5.96 -6.88 -9.72
C ARG A 50 6.88 -6.66 -10.93
N ALA A 51 7.27 -5.42 -11.22
CA ALA A 51 8.18 -5.11 -12.31
C ALA A 51 9.55 -5.80 -12.14
N LYS A 52 10.08 -5.82 -10.92
CA LYS A 52 11.35 -6.50 -10.60
C LYS A 52 11.29 -8.01 -10.81
N ARG A 53 10.20 -8.67 -10.40
CA ARG A 53 10.03 -10.13 -10.58
C ARG A 53 9.95 -10.49 -12.06
N LYS A 54 9.16 -9.75 -12.83
CA LYS A 54 9.08 -9.94 -14.28
C LYS A 54 10.45 -9.84 -14.95
N ALA A 55 11.25 -8.84 -14.57
CA ALA A 55 12.60 -8.67 -15.10
C ALA A 55 13.60 -9.77 -14.69
N SER A 56 13.31 -10.57 -13.66
CA SER A 56 14.13 -11.72 -13.26
C SER A 56 13.69 -13.05 -13.88
N GLU A 57 12.51 -13.07 -14.51
CA GLU A 57 11.96 -14.24 -15.21
C GLU A 57 12.34 -14.25 -16.70
N ASP A 58 12.73 -13.09 -17.25
CA ASP A 58 13.29 -12.89 -18.61
C ASP A 58 14.79 -13.19 -18.67
#